data_AF-A0A257Q2S6-F1
#
_entry.id   AF-A0A257Q2S6-F1
#
_cell.length_a   1.000
_cell.length_b   1.000
_cell.length_c   1.000
_cell.angle_alpha   90.00
_cell.angle_beta   90.00
_cell.angle_gamma   90.00
#
_symmetry.space_group_name_H-M   'P 1'
#
loop_
_entity.id
_entity.type
_entity.pdbx_description
1 polymer ?
#
loop_
_entity_poly.entity_id
_entity_poly.type
_entity_poly.pdbx_seq_one_letter_code
_entity_poly.pdbx_strand_id
1 'polypeptide(L)' 'ALGVGDVKFSGQVLPSNEKITYQVDIKRIIMRKLTMGIADAQMSVDGKVIYEAKDLRVGLFTNTQSLSE' A
#
# COMPACT_ATOMS: atom_id res chain seq x y z
N ALA A 1 -7.56 4.88 2.19
CA ALA A 1 -7.30 3.47 1.82
C ALA A 1 -8.37 2.61 2.48
N LEU A 2 -8.83 1.55 1.82
CA LEU A 2 -9.86 0.65 2.39
C LEU A 2 -9.28 -0.30 3.44
N GLY A 3 -7.96 -0.45 3.44
CA GLY A 3 -7.22 -1.19 4.43
C GLY A 3 -6.16 -2.08 3.80
N VAL A 4 -5.64 -2.98 4.61
CA VAL A 4 -4.59 -3.93 4.25
C VAL A 4 -4.92 -5.27 4.91
N GLY A 5 -4.45 -6.38 4.33
CA GLY A 5 -4.57 -7.70 4.94
C GLY A 5 -3.53 -7.90 6.03
N ASP A 6 -2.28 -8.06 5.62
CA ASP A 6 -1.13 -8.27 6.50
C ASP A 6 -0.08 -7.18 6.26
N VAL A 7 0.56 -6.72 7.33
CA VAL A 7 1.69 -5.79 7.27
C VAL A 7 2.77 -6.26 8.23
N LYS A 8 3.99 -6.33 7.73
CA LYS A 8 5.17 -6.67 8.53
C LYS A 8 6.16 -5.53 8.51
N PHE A 9 6.65 -5.20 9.71
CA PHE A 9 7.72 -4.24 9.92
C PHE A 9 8.92 -4.98 10.52
N SER A 10 10.00 -5.13 9.75
CA SER A 10 11.21 -5.87 10.16
C SER A 10 12.44 -4.97 10.29
N GLY A 11 12.29 -3.67 10.04
CA GLY A 11 13.35 -2.68 10.15
C GLY A 11 12.79 -1.28 10.38
N GLN A 12 13.63 -0.28 10.17
CA GLN A 12 13.28 1.13 10.35
C GLN A 12 14.03 1.99 9.34
N VAL A 13 13.52 3.19 9.10
CA VAL A 13 14.22 4.24 8.36
C VAL A 13 14.88 5.17 9.38
N LEU A 14 16.18 5.40 9.24
CA LEU A 14 16.97 6.31 10.04
C LEU A 14 17.29 7.60 9.26
N PRO A 15 17.61 8.71 9.95
CA PRO A 15 17.99 9.96 9.28
C PRO A 15 19.24 9.85 8.38
N SER A 16 20.08 8.83 8.57
CA SER A 16 21.27 8.58 7.76
C SER A 16 21.00 7.80 6.48
N ASN A 17 19.79 7.28 6.29
CA ASN A 17 19.43 6.57 5.06
C ASN A 17 19.20 7.54 3.90
N GLU A 18 19.53 7.11 2.69
CA GLU A 18 19.55 8.02 1.53
C GLU A 18 18.36 7.81 0.60
N LYS A 19 17.92 6.56 0.40
CA LYS A 19 16.87 6.24 -0.57
C LYS A 19 15.89 5.21 -0.05
N ILE A 20 14.61 5.56 -0.10
CA ILE A 20 13.50 4.63 0.06
C ILE A 20 12.99 4.23 -1.33
N THR A 21 12.75 2.95 -1.54
CA THR A 21 12.11 2.44 -2.76
C THR A 21 10.84 1.69 -2.39
N TYR A 22 9.73 2.08 -3.03
CA TYR A 22 8.47 1.37 -2.95
C TYR A 22 8.28 0.54 -4.22
N GLN A 23 7.94 -0.73 -4.05
CA GLN A 23 7.52 -1.59 -5.14
C GLN A 23 6.11 -2.08 -4.85
N VAL A 24 5.22 -1.93 -5.82
CA VAL A 24 3.81 -2.28 -5.70
C VAL A 24 3.44 -3.20 -6.86
N ASP A 25 3.02 -4.41 -6.53
CA ASP A 25 2.63 -5.43 -7.49
C ASP A 25 1.10 -5.54 -7.51
N ILE A 26 0.49 -5.03 -8.59
CA ILE A 26 -0.96 -5.04 -8.74
C ILE A 26 -1.44 -6.47 -8.94
N LYS A 27 -2.18 -7.00 -7.96
CA LYS A 27 -2.81 -8.32 -8.02
C LYS A 27 -4.11 -8.30 -8.81
N ARG A 28 -4.94 -7.27 -8.58
CA ARG A 28 -6.28 -7.19 -9.17
C ARG A 28 -6.78 -5.76 -9.26
N ILE A 29 -7.48 -5.46 -10.35
CA ILE A 29 -8.27 -4.24 -10.51
C ILE A 29 -9.73 -4.66 -10.70
N ILE A 30 -10.63 -4.04 -9.96
CA ILE A 30 -12.07 -4.26 -10.04
C ILE A 30 -12.71 -2.93 -10.47
N MET A 31 -13.32 -2.91 -11.67
CA MET A 31 -14.02 -1.74 -12.20
C MET A 31 -15.51 -2.04 -12.31
N ARG A 32 -16.25 -1.80 -11.21
CA ARG A 32 -17.71 -1.95 -11.17
C ARG A 32 -18.33 -0.62 -10.67
N LYS A 33 -19.38 -0.68 -9.84
CA LYS A 33 -19.93 0.50 -9.16
C LYS A 33 -18.87 1.23 -8.31
N LEU A 34 -17.93 0.47 -7.75
CA LEU A 34 -16.72 0.98 -7.09
C LEU A 34 -15.50 0.52 -7.88
N THR A 35 -14.59 1.46 -8.18
CA THR A 35 -13.28 1.14 -8.73
C THR A 35 -12.34 0.83 -7.57
N MET A 36 -11.79 -0.38 -7.52
CA MET A 36 -10.91 -0.85 -6.44
C MET A 36 -9.67 -1.54 -6.99
N GLY A 37 -8.50 -1.12 -6.51
CA GLY A 37 -7.22 -1.78 -6.71
C GLY A 37 -6.85 -2.64 -5.50
N ILE A 38 -6.29 -3.83 -5.78
CA ILE A 38 -5.71 -4.74 -4.80
C ILE A 38 -4.27 -5.03 -5.21
N ALA A 39 -3.33 -4.86 -4.28
CA ALA A 39 -1.90 -5.05 -4.54
C ALA A 39 -1.16 -5.64 -3.35
N ASP A 40 -0.03 -6.29 -3.63
CA ASP A 40 1.02 -6.48 -2.64
C ASP A 40 2.05 -5.36 -2.79
N ALA A 41 2.78 -5.06 -1.73
CA ALA A 41 3.88 -4.12 -1.81
C ALA A 41 5.03 -4.49 -0.89
N GLN A 42 6.20 -3.99 -1.24
CA GLN A 42 7.37 -3.97 -0.39
C GLN A 42 8.00 -2.58 -0.39
N MET A 43 8.56 -2.20 0.76
CA MET A 43 9.37 -1.00 0.89
C MET A 43 10.78 -1.40 1.31
N SER A 44 11.76 -0.91 0.57
CA SER A 44 13.17 -1.03 0.92
C SER A 44 13.80 0.31 1.25
N VAL A 45 14.80 0.27 2.12
CA VAL A 45 15.67 1.41 2.43
C VAL A 45 17.09 1.02 2.03
N ASP A 46 17.72 1.82 1.18
CA ASP A 46 19.06 1.61 0.62
C ASP A 46 19.25 0.17 0.05
N GLY A 47 18.20 -0.34 -0.61
CA GLY A 47 18.18 -1.67 -1.24
C GLY A 47 17.76 -2.84 -0.34
N LYS A 48 17.60 -2.63 0.98
CA LYS A 48 17.13 -3.67 1.91
C LYS A 48 15.63 -3.56 2.16
N VAL A 49 14.86 -4.60 1.83
CA VAL A 49 13.42 -4.67 2.17
C VAL A 49 13.25 -4.69 3.68
N ILE A 50 12.43 -3.78 4.19
CA ILE A 50 12.14 -3.65 5.63
C ILE A 50 10.64 -3.71 5.92
N TYR A 51 9.77 -3.34 4.97
CA TYR A 51 8.33 -3.45 5.10
C TYR A 51 7.73 -4.29 3.99
N GLU A 52 6.75 -5.11 4.35
CA GLU A 52 5.96 -5.91 3.42
C GLU A 52 4.49 -5.70 3.73
N ALA A 53 3.67 -5.56 2.69
CA ALA A 53 2.23 -5.44 2.80
C ALA A 53 1.57 -6.42 1.83
N LYS A 54 0.59 -7.16 2.33
CA LYS A 54 -0.23 -8.10 1.56
C LYS A 54 -1.67 -7.61 1.48
N ASP A 55 -2.23 -7.69 0.28
CA ASP A 55 -3.62 -7.36 -0.01
C ASP A 55 -3.99 -5.92 0.42
N LEU A 56 -3.16 -4.95 0.05
CA LEU A 56 -3.48 -3.52 0.08
C LEU A 56 -4.73 -3.27 -0.75
N ARG A 57 -5.72 -2.57 -0.20
CA ARG A 57 -6.98 -2.25 -0.86
C ARG A 57 -7.19 -0.74 -0.96
N VAL A 58 -7.35 -0.23 -2.18
CA VAL A 58 -7.62 1.18 -2.44
C VAL A 58 -8.83 1.30 -3.36
N GLY A 59 -9.84 2.05 -2.92
CA GLY A 59 -11.02 2.38 -3.73
C GLY A 59 -10.96 3.83 -4.20
N LEU A 60 -11.47 4.09 -5.41
CA LEU A 60 -11.74 5.44 -5.90
C LEU A 60 -13.22 5.75 -5.68
N PHE A 61 -13.49 6.91 -5.07
CA PHE A 61 -14.84 7.39 -4.78
C PHE A 61 -15.06 8.73 -5.47
N THR A 62 -16.21 8.90 -6.10
CA THR A 62 -16.59 10.16 -6.76
C THR A 62 -17.10 11.22 -5.77
N ASN A 63 -17.54 10.78 -4.58
CA ASN A 63 -17.85 11.63 -3.44
C ASN A 63 -17.25 10.98 -2.18
N THR A 64 -16.43 11.73 -1.43
CA THR A 64 -15.71 11.25 -0.24
C THR A 64 -16.42 11.57 1.07
N GLN A 65 -17.49 12.38 1.08
CA GLN A 65 -18.23 12.76 2.30
C GLN A 65 -18.95 11.57 2.96
N SER A 66 -19.28 10.53 2.18
CA SER A 66 -19.96 9.33 2.69
C SER A 66 -19.06 8.32 3.42
N LEU A 67 -17.77 8.62 3.58
CA LEU A 67 -16.78 7.73 4.24
C LEU A 67 -16.45 8.18 5.68
N SER A 68 -16.99 9.31 6.12
CA SER A 68 -16.69 9.95 7.41
C SER A 68 -17.83 9.89 8.43
N GLU A 69 -18.80 8.99 8.23
CA GLU A 69 -19.83 8.62 9.21
C GLU A 69 -19.59 7.20 9.76
#